data_AF-A0A6B3IUI1-F1
#
_entry.id   AF-A0A6B3IUI1-F1
#
_cell.length_a   1.000
_cell.length_b   1.000
_cell.length_c   1.000
_cell.angle_alpha   90.00
_cell.angle_beta   90.00
_cell.angle_gamma   90.00
#
_symmetry.space_group_name_H-M   'P 1'
#
loop_
_entity.id
_entity.type
_entity.pdbx_description
1 polymer ?
#
loop_
_entity_poly.entity_id
_entity_poly.type
_entity_poly.pdbx_seq_one_letter_code
_entity_poly.pdbx_strand_id
1 'polypeptide(L)'
;GLQAPFHCATAPYWDSIRLCNVHASWLGINPDHPTWDYRDDQFAEIKAVVDQFPRTVFGGDFNAKSPDAPDNAHAWVWPQGLYSQGPGTEGYQECDQTGTSRTGRPTHGSGVKIDYLFSSETRRWCAVADSVYSDHHVVIESVAVG
;
A
#
# COMPACT_ATOMS: atom_id res chain seq x y z
N GLY A 1 -10.30 7.35 15.89
CA GLY A 1 -10.27 7.34 14.42
C GLY A 1 -11.46 6.59 13.85
N LEU A 2 -11.70 6.76 12.55
CA LEU A 2 -12.60 5.89 11.79
C LEU A 2 -11.93 4.51 11.64
N GLN A 3 -12.69 3.46 11.90
CA GLN A 3 -12.20 2.08 11.81
C GLN A 3 -12.32 1.60 10.35
N ALA A 4 -11.19 1.38 9.69
CA ALA A 4 -11.14 0.75 8.38
C ALA A 4 -10.74 -0.73 8.54
N PRO A 5 -11.37 -1.68 7.84
CA PRO A 5 -10.98 -3.08 7.95
C PRO A 5 -9.56 -3.32 7.45
N PHE A 6 -8.78 -4.06 8.22
CA PHE A 6 -7.47 -4.58 7.84
C PHE A 6 -7.45 -6.08 8.16
N HIS A 7 -7.40 -6.91 7.12
CA HIS A 7 -7.57 -8.36 7.25
C HIS A 7 -6.32 -9.08 6.78
N CYS A 8 -5.90 -10.11 7.52
CA CYS A 8 -4.76 -10.91 7.12
C CYS A 8 -5.03 -12.42 7.20
N ALA A 9 -4.54 -13.16 6.21
CA ALA A 9 -4.55 -14.62 6.16
C ALA A 9 -3.12 -15.17 6.04
N THR A 10 -2.85 -16.32 6.65
CA THR A 10 -1.54 -16.99 6.52
C THR A 10 -1.64 -18.09 5.48
N ALA A 11 -0.62 -18.18 4.63
CA ALA A 11 -0.48 -19.21 3.62
C ALA A 11 0.61 -20.20 4.09
N PRO A 12 0.26 -21.23 4.92
CA PRO A 12 1.25 -22.02 5.66
C PRO A 12 2.16 -22.87 4.76
N TYR A 13 1.66 -23.30 3.60
CA TYR A 13 2.43 -24.09 2.64
C TYR A 13 3.41 -23.28 1.79
N TRP A 14 3.38 -21.95 1.90
CA TRP A 14 4.33 -21.03 1.26
C TRP A 14 5.15 -20.32 2.34
N ASP A 15 5.79 -21.14 3.17
CA ASP A 15 6.67 -20.73 4.26
C ASP A 15 6.02 -19.75 5.25
N SER A 16 4.73 -19.95 5.52
CA SER A 16 3.95 -19.14 6.45
C SER A 16 3.90 -17.64 6.11
N ILE A 17 3.99 -17.28 4.82
CA ILE A 17 3.79 -15.89 4.39
C ILE A 17 2.41 -15.38 4.80
N ARG A 18 2.37 -14.14 5.31
CA ARG A 18 1.13 -13.42 5.61
C ARG A 18 0.68 -12.60 4.42
N LEU A 19 -0.60 -12.68 4.09
CA LEU A 19 -1.25 -11.87 3.06
C LEU A 19 -2.24 -10.95 3.76
N CYS A 20 -2.02 -9.64 3.70
CA CYS A 20 -2.88 -8.64 4.33
C CYS A 20 -3.54 -7.73 3.28
N ASN A 21 -4.81 -7.42 3.47
CA ASN A 21 -5.55 -6.51 2.62
C ASN A 21 -6.05 -5.28 3.39
N VAL A 22 -5.89 -4.11 2.78
CA VAL A 22 -6.35 -2.81 3.28
C VAL A 22 -7.32 -2.17 2.29
N HIS A 23 -8.32 -1.47 2.84
CA HIS A 23 -9.02 -0.39 2.16
C HIS A 23 -9.11 0.79 3.14
N ALA A 24 -8.18 1.73 3.00
CA ALA A 24 -8.06 2.87 3.89
C ALA A 24 -9.10 3.94 3.58
N SER A 25 -9.39 4.76 4.58
CA SER A 25 -10.32 5.87 4.46
C SER A 25 -9.85 6.90 3.43
N TRP A 26 -10.76 7.46 2.64
CA TRP A 26 -10.46 8.65 1.84
C TRP A 26 -10.63 9.94 2.65
N LEU A 27 -9.97 11.03 2.23
CA LEU A 27 -10.12 12.34 2.86
C LEU A 27 -11.54 12.88 2.67
N GLY A 28 -12.20 13.28 3.75
CA GLY A 28 -13.59 13.76 3.71
C GLY A 28 -14.64 12.67 3.82
N ILE A 29 -14.24 11.44 4.17
CA ILE A 29 -15.18 10.34 4.44
C ILE A 29 -16.13 10.60 5.62
N ASN A 30 -15.70 11.40 6.61
CA ASN A 30 -16.54 11.77 7.74
C ASN A 30 -17.23 13.11 7.45
N PRO A 31 -18.56 13.14 7.25
CA PRO A 31 -19.29 14.38 6.93
C PRO A 31 -19.31 15.39 8.09
N ASP A 32 -19.20 14.95 9.34
CA ASP A 32 -19.17 15.85 10.52
C ASP A 32 -17.79 16.51 10.67
N HIS A 33 -16.75 15.86 10.14
CA HIS A 33 -15.36 16.33 10.17
C HIS A 33 -14.68 16.12 8.80
N PRO A 34 -15.08 16.87 7.76
CA PRO A 34 -14.67 16.60 6.38
C PRO A 34 -13.18 16.90 6.11
N THR A 35 -12.52 17.64 7.01
CA THR A 35 -11.09 17.94 6.92
C THR A 35 -10.23 16.97 7.72
N TRP A 36 -10.83 16.03 8.46
CA TRP A 36 -10.06 15.02 9.19
C TRP A 36 -9.57 13.96 8.23
N ASP A 37 -8.27 13.73 8.30
CA ASP A 37 -7.57 12.68 7.58
C ASP A 37 -7.27 11.58 8.59
N TYR A 38 -7.81 10.38 8.38
CA TYR A 38 -7.60 9.25 9.29
C TYR A 38 -6.49 8.32 8.81
N ARG A 39 -5.91 8.60 7.64
CA ARG A 39 -4.96 7.71 6.97
C ARG A 39 -3.63 7.64 7.71
N ASP A 40 -3.22 8.69 8.39
CA ASP A 40 -1.99 8.71 9.20
C ASP A 40 -2.04 7.68 10.33
N ASP A 41 -3.11 7.69 11.13
CA ASP A 41 -3.36 6.71 12.20
C ASP A 41 -3.49 5.29 11.62
N GLN A 42 -4.24 5.15 10.51
CA GLN A 42 -4.46 3.85 9.87
C GLN A 42 -3.16 3.27 9.29
N PHE A 43 -2.32 4.08 8.65
CA PHE A 43 -1.07 3.61 8.06
C PHE A 43 -0.04 3.30 9.14
N ALA A 44 0.00 4.07 10.23
CA ALA A 44 0.83 3.77 11.39
C ALA A 44 0.46 2.42 12.02
N GLU A 45 -0.83 2.15 12.20
CA GLU A 45 -1.32 0.87 12.72
C GLU A 45 -1.01 -0.28 11.76
N ILE A 46 -1.26 -0.11 10.44
CA ILE A 46 -0.92 -1.12 9.43
C ILE A 46 0.57 -1.45 9.52
N LYS A 47 1.45 -0.45 9.61
CA LYS A 47 2.90 -0.65 9.77
C LYS A 47 3.19 -1.47 11.03
N ALA A 48 2.63 -1.05 12.17
CA ALA A 48 2.84 -1.73 13.45
C ALA A 48 2.38 -3.19 13.44
N VAL A 49 1.31 -3.51 12.70
CA VAL A 49 0.83 -4.89 12.53
C VAL A 49 1.73 -5.69 11.60
N VAL A 50 2.10 -5.16 10.43
CA VAL A 50 2.92 -5.92 9.46
C VAL A 50 4.34 -6.16 9.95
N ASP A 51 4.91 -5.24 10.74
CA ASP A 51 6.23 -5.38 11.36
C ASP A 51 6.31 -6.55 12.37
N GLN A 52 5.17 -7.05 12.85
CA GLN A 52 5.12 -8.23 13.74
C GLN A 52 5.31 -9.55 12.99
N PHE A 53 5.25 -9.54 11.65
CA PHE A 53 5.35 -10.74 10.84
C PHE A 53 6.64 -10.73 10.02
N PRO A 54 7.47 -11.79 10.10
CA PRO A 54 8.76 -11.82 9.40
C PRO A 54 8.60 -11.93 7.87
N ARG A 55 7.45 -12.42 7.40
CA ARG A 55 7.14 -12.66 5.99
C ARG A 55 5.74 -12.14 5.68
N THR A 56 5.63 -11.09 4.90
CA THR A 56 4.36 -10.42 4.64
C THR A 56 4.32 -9.85 3.23
N VAL A 57 3.15 -9.98 2.60
CA VAL A 57 2.70 -9.16 1.48
C VAL A 57 1.44 -8.45 1.96
N PHE A 58 1.40 -7.14 1.85
CA PHE A 58 0.26 -6.35 2.28
C PHE A 58 -0.08 -5.27 1.27
N GLY A 59 -1.36 -4.97 1.13
CA GLY A 59 -1.77 -3.85 0.30
C GLY A 59 -3.24 -3.86 -0.10
N GLY A 60 -3.56 -3.03 -1.08
CA GLY A 60 -4.93 -2.69 -1.46
C GLY A 60 -5.03 -1.19 -1.73
N ASP A 61 -6.22 -0.63 -1.52
CA ASP A 61 -6.49 0.79 -1.74
C ASP A 61 -6.12 1.60 -0.49
N PHE A 62 -5.08 2.41 -0.59
CA PHE A 62 -4.65 3.32 0.48
C PHE A 62 -5.36 4.68 0.40
N ASN A 63 -6.11 4.95 -0.68
CA ASN A 63 -6.75 6.22 -0.96
C ASN A 63 -5.77 7.42 -0.90
N ALA A 64 -4.47 7.21 -1.00
CA ALA A 64 -3.42 8.21 -0.86
C ALA A 64 -2.42 8.10 -2.01
N LYS A 65 -1.95 9.23 -2.52
CA LYS A 65 -0.84 9.26 -3.48
C LYS A 65 0.48 8.90 -2.78
N SER A 66 1.49 8.50 -3.55
CA SER A 66 2.83 8.23 -3.02
C SER A 66 3.42 9.50 -2.38
N PRO A 67 4.34 9.39 -1.39
CA PRO A 67 4.87 10.55 -0.68
C PRO A 67 5.60 11.56 -1.59
N ASP A 68 6.15 11.09 -2.71
CA ASP A 68 6.85 11.89 -3.71
C ASP A 68 6.01 12.23 -4.95
N ALA A 69 4.73 11.86 -4.97
CA ALA A 69 3.84 12.25 -6.06
C ALA A 69 3.79 13.78 -6.17
N PRO A 70 3.89 14.35 -7.38
CA PRO A 70 3.73 15.79 -7.58
C PRO A 70 2.43 16.30 -6.94
N ASP A 71 2.52 17.46 -6.31
CA ASP A 71 1.41 18.16 -5.66
C ASP A 71 0.69 17.34 -4.55
N ASN A 72 1.37 16.36 -3.94
CA ASN A 72 0.82 15.62 -2.81
C ASN A 72 0.95 16.40 -1.49
N ALA A 73 -0.04 17.25 -1.19
CA ALA A 73 -0.13 17.96 0.10
C ALA A 73 -0.35 17.03 1.31
N HIS A 74 -0.68 15.76 1.08
CA HIS A 74 -0.99 14.77 2.12
C HIS A 74 0.12 13.72 2.27
N ALA A 75 1.34 13.98 1.80
CA ALA A 75 2.47 13.05 1.94
C ALA A 75 2.75 12.63 3.40
N TRP A 76 2.37 13.47 4.36
CA TRP A 76 2.55 13.26 5.80
C TRP A 76 1.76 12.08 6.37
N VAL A 77 0.73 11.57 5.68
CA VAL A 77 -0.03 10.39 6.14
C VAL A 77 0.78 9.09 6.09
N TRP A 78 1.88 9.08 5.32
CA TRP A 78 2.77 7.93 5.24
C TRP A 78 3.76 7.94 6.41
N PRO A 79 3.70 6.94 7.32
CA PRO A 79 4.64 6.86 8.42
C PRO A 79 6.05 6.55 7.89
N GLN A 80 7.05 7.06 8.60
CA GLN A 80 8.45 6.75 8.31
C GLN A 80 8.68 5.23 8.33
N GLY A 81 9.44 4.73 7.36
CA GLY A 81 9.82 3.32 7.27
C GLY A 81 8.70 2.38 6.83
N LEU A 82 7.53 2.86 6.39
CA LEU A 82 6.56 2.00 5.68
C LEU A 82 6.92 1.91 4.21
N TYR A 83 6.94 3.04 3.50
CA TYR A 83 7.25 3.08 2.06
C TYR A 83 8.75 3.33 1.84
N SER A 84 9.46 2.30 1.37
CA SER A 84 10.89 2.37 1.06
C SER A 84 11.25 3.53 0.13
N GLN A 85 12.38 4.19 0.38
CA GLN A 85 12.96 5.22 -0.50
C GLN A 85 13.82 4.62 -1.62
N GLY A 86 13.85 3.29 -1.74
CA GLY A 86 14.59 2.56 -2.77
C GLY A 86 15.47 1.44 -2.18
N PRO A 87 16.22 0.73 -3.04
CA PRO A 87 17.03 -0.41 -2.63
C PRO A 87 17.97 -0.10 -1.46
N GLY A 88 17.96 -0.96 -0.44
CA GLY A 88 18.82 -0.82 0.74
C GLY A 88 18.38 0.24 1.77
N THR A 89 17.22 0.88 1.56
CA THR A 89 16.62 1.80 2.54
C THR A 89 15.59 1.07 3.39
N GLU A 90 15.36 1.57 4.61
CA GLU A 90 14.33 1.05 5.51
C GLU A 90 12.94 1.12 4.86
N GLY A 91 12.10 0.13 5.19
CA GLY A 91 10.72 0.03 4.77
C GLY A 91 10.50 -0.96 3.64
N TYR A 92 9.25 -1.08 3.23
CA TYR A 92 8.81 -2.07 2.27
C TYR A 92 8.88 -1.49 0.86
N GLN A 93 9.52 -2.24 -0.04
CA GLN A 93 9.50 -1.90 -1.45
C GLN A 93 8.11 -2.19 -2.02
N GLU A 94 7.56 -1.24 -2.76
CA GLU A 94 6.27 -1.41 -3.42
C GLU A 94 6.41 -2.11 -4.79
N CYS A 95 5.38 -2.84 -5.18
CA CYS A 95 5.30 -3.61 -6.42
C CYS A 95 5.79 -2.81 -7.64
N ASP A 96 5.24 -1.62 -7.88
CA ASP A 96 5.55 -0.82 -9.07
C ASP A 96 6.63 0.26 -8.84
N GLN A 97 7.35 0.17 -7.72
CA GLN A 97 8.46 1.05 -7.41
C GLN A 97 9.72 0.68 -8.21
N THR A 98 10.35 1.68 -8.84
CA THR A 98 11.59 1.50 -9.60
C THR A 98 12.69 2.41 -9.07
N GLY A 99 13.78 1.82 -8.57
CA GLY A 99 14.86 2.56 -7.92
C GLY A 99 14.33 3.36 -6.74
N THR A 100 14.61 4.67 -6.73
CA THR A 100 14.15 5.60 -5.68
C THR A 100 12.79 6.22 -5.97
N SER A 101 12.23 6.03 -7.18
CA SER A 101 10.94 6.61 -7.56
C SER A 101 9.78 5.76 -7.07
N ARG A 102 8.86 6.35 -6.29
CA ARG A 102 7.66 5.70 -5.75
C ARG A 102 6.37 6.05 -6.50
N THR A 103 6.47 6.78 -7.61
CA THR A 103 5.29 7.28 -8.34
C THR A 103 4.54 6.19 -9.11
N GLY A 104 5.24 5.14 -9.56
CA GLY A 104 4.66 3.98 -10.26
C GLY A 104 3.72 4.32 -11.43
N ARG A 105 2.98 3.33 -11.92
CA ARG A 105 1.87 3.53 -12.85
C ARG A 105 0.58 3.87 -12.07
N PRO A 106 -0.33 4.66 -12.65
CA PRO A 106 -1.67 4.87 -12.11
C PRO A 106 -2.42 3.55 -11.86
N THR A 107 -3.21 3.51 -10.80
CA THR A 107 -4.04 2.36 -10.41
C THR A 107 -5.52 2.69 -10.34
N HIS A 108 -5.90 3.93 -10.67
CA HIS A 108 -7.28 4.36 -10.80
C HIS A 108 -7.50 5.08 -12.14
N GLY A 109 -8.69 4.96 -12.72
CA GLY A 109 -9.06 5.46 -14.05
C GLY A 109 -9.02 7.00 -14.18
N SER A 110 -8.91 7.72 -13.06
CA SER A 110 -8.62 9.17 -13.05
C SER A 110 -7.14 9.51 -13.27
N GLY A 111 -6.27 8.50 -13.44
CA GLY A 111 -4.83 8.69 -13.68
C GLY A 111 -3.98 8.82 -12.41
N VAL A 112 -4.52 8.48 -11.24
CA VAL A 112 -3.77 8.49 -9.96
C VAL A 112 -3.35 7.09 -9.54
N LYS A 113 -2.24 6.98 -8.81
CA LYS A 113 -1.83 5.77 -8.09
C LYS A 113 -2.28 5.90 -6.63
N ILE A 114 -3.11 4.97 -6.19
CA ILE A 114 -3.66 4.90 -4.82
C ILE A 114 -3.73 3.47 -4.29
N ASP A 115 -3.57 2.48 -5.19
CA ASP A 115 -3.47 1.07 -4.86
C ASP A 115 -2.00 0.65 -4.85
N TYR A 116 -1.63 -0.11 -3.82
CA TYR A 116 -0.25 -0.51 -3.59
C TYR A 116 -0.20 -1.96 -3.11
N LEU A 117 0.86 -2.67 -3.48
CA LEU A 117 1.27 -3.93 -2.85
C LEU A 117 2.70 -3.76 -2.36
N PHE A 118 2.91 -4.06 -1.09
CA PHE A 118 4.20 -3.99 -0.40
C PHE A 118 4.57 -5.37 0.09
N SER A 119 5.86 -5.65 0.17
CA SER A 119 6.34 -6.97 0.60
C SER A 119 7.64 -6.89 1.37
N SER A 120 7.82 -7.81 2.33
CA SER A 120 9.13 -8.11 2.93
C SER A 120 9.95 -9.09 2.07
N GLU A 121 9.30 -9.76 1.12
CA GLU A 121 9.91 -10.73 0.23
C GLU A 121 10.54 -10.06 -1.00
N THR A 122 11.47 -10.77 -1.64
CA THR A 122 12.06 -10.28 -2.90
C THR A 122 11.01 -10.28 -4.01
N ARG A 123 10.65 -9.09 -4.51
CA ARG A 123 9.80 -8.94 -5.68
C ARG A 123 10.44 -9.54 -6.93
N ARG A 124 9.73 -10.43 -7.62
CA ARG A 124 10.12 -11.00 -8.92
C ARG A 124 9.61 -10.15 -10.08
N TRP A 125 8.34 -9.78 -10.06
CA TRP A 125 7.73 -8.93 -11.07
C TRP A 125 6.49 -8.21 -10.53
N CYS A 126 6.10 -7.14 -11.22
CA CYS A 126 4.90 -6.36 -10.94
C CYS A 126 4.13 -6.08 -12.23
N ALA A 127 2.81 -6.17 -12.17
CA ALA A 127 1.92 -5.78 -13.24
C ALA A 127 0.78 -4.90 -12.72
N VAL A 128 0.38 -3.94 -13.56
CA VAL A 128 -0.87 -3.19 -13.41
C VAL A 128 -1.69 -3.49 -14.66
N ALA A 129 -2.92 -3.96 -14.47
CA ALA A 129 -3.79 -4.42 -15.54
C ALA A 129 -5.17 -3.78 -15.46
N ASP A 130 -5.81 -3.56 -16.61
CA ASP A 130 -7.15 -2.99 -16.65
C ASP A 130 -8.22 -3.96 -16.17
N SER A 131 -9.27 -3.42 -15.57
CA SER A 131 -10.50 -4.12 -15.24
C SER A 131 -11.68 -3.43 -15.92
N VAL A 132 -12.52 -4.20 -16.63
CA VAL A 132 -13.73 -3.65 -17.25
C VAL A 132 -14.88 -3.46 -16.25
N TYR A 133 -14.71 -3.92 -15.01
CA TYR A 133 -15.73 -3.90 -13.96
C TYR A 133 -15.38 -2.96 -12.80
N SER A 134 -14.33 -2.15 -12.94
CA SER A 134 -13.81 -1.30 -11.87
C SER A 134 -13.17 -0.05 -12.47
N ASP A 135 -13.28 1.07 -11.76
CA ASP A 135 -12.47 2.26 -11.99
C ASP A 135 -11.04 2.11 -11.44
N HIS A 136 -10.80 1.16 -10.54
CA HIS A 136 -9.45 0.72 -10.17
C HIS A 136 -8.87 -0.33 -11.15
N HIS A 137 -7.59 -0.16 -11.49
CA HIS A 137 -6.76 -1.16 -12.17
C HIS A 137 -6.32 -2.24 -11.17
N VAL A 138 -6.12 -3.46 -11.64
CA VAL A 138 -5.62 -4.58 -10.84
C VAL A 138 -4.10 -4.44 -10.67
N VAL A 139 -3.62 -4.44 -9.42
CA VAL A 139 -2.19 -4.54 -9.09
C VAL A 139 -1.85 -5.99 -8.78
N ILE A 140 -0.81 -6.51 -9.42
CA ILE A 140 -0.38 -7.90 -9.28
C ILE A 140 1.11 -7.92 -8.95
N GLU A 141 1.45 -8.48 -7.80
CA GLU A 141 2.82 -8.71 -7.39
C GLU A 141 3.15 -10.20 -7.39
N SER A 142 4.34 -10.55 -7.90
CA SER A 142 4.94 -11.85 -7.65
C SER A 142 6.20 -11.67 -6.81
N VAL A 143 6.31 -12.49 -5.77
CA VAL A 143 7.43 -12.50 -4.84
C VAL A 143 8.11 -13.87 -4.82
N ALA A 144 9.39 -13.90 -4.45
CA ALA A 144 10.09 -15.13 -4.15
C ALA A 144 9.75 -15.57 -2.73
N VAL A 145 9.05 -16.70 -2.59
CA VAL A 145 8.89 -17.42 -1.32
C VAL A 145 9.91 -18.56 -1.28
N GLY A 146 10.48 -18.81 -0.11
CA GLY A 146 11.62 -19.71 0.14
C GLY A 146 12.38 -19.34 1.40
#